data_AF-A0A6B3AQT2-F1
#
_entry.id   AF-A0A6B3AQT2-F1
#
_cell.length_a   1.000
_cell.length_b   1.000
_cell.length_c   1.000
_cell.angle_alpha   90.00
_cell.angle_beta   90.00
_cell.angle_gamma   90.00
#
_symmetry.space_group_name_H-M   'P 1'
#
loop_
_entity.id
_entity.type
_entity.pdbx_description
1 polymer ?
#
loop_
_entity_poly.entity_id
_entity_poly.type
_entity_poly.pdbx_seq_one_letter_code
_entity_poly.pdbx_strand_id
1 'polypeptide(L)' 'MTDSHDGGDASAVAGLLLAAGGGRRLGGRPKALLPHRGRPLVEHAV' A
#
# COMPACT_ATOMS: atom_id res chain seq x y z
N MET A 1 -0.18 11.02 34.79
CA MET A 1 -0.45 11.30 33.36
C MET A 1 -0.89 10.00 32.73
N THR A 2 -2.17 9.68 32.85
CA THR A 2 -2.77 8.45 32.34
C THR A 2 -3.29 8.72 30.94
N ASP A 3 -2.63 8.13 29.94
CA ASP A 3 -3.01 8.21 28.54
C ASP A 3 -4.18 7.25 28.30
N SER A 4 -5.39 7.72 28.58
CA SER A 4 -6.60 6.92 28.38
C SER A 4 -6.98 7.04 26.92
N HIS A 5 -6.67 5.99 26.14
CA HIS A 5 -7.16 5.85 24.77
C HIS A 5 -8.66 5.59 24.84
N ASP A 6 -9.46 6.64 24.68
CA ASP A 6 -10.91 6.53 24.50
C ASP A 6 -11.23 6.37 23.00
N GLY A 7 -11.89 5.26 22.67
CA GLY A 7 -12.44 5.00 21.34
C GLY A 7 -12.48 3.53 20.96
N GLY A 8 -13.55 2.83 21.36
CA GLY A 8 -14.06 1.57 20.78
C GLY A 8 -13.06 0.62 20.12
N ASP A 9 -12.64 -0.42 20.84
CA ASP A 9 -11.51 -1.31 20.57
C ASP A 9 -11.59 -2.13 19.25
N ALA A 10 -11.37 -1.49 18.11
CA ALA A 10 -10.61 -2.11 17.04
C ALA A 10 -9.19 -1.54 17.11
N SER A 11 -8.25 -2.31 17.65
CA SER A 11 -6.82 -1.95 17.67
C SER A 11 -6.39 -1.43 16.30
N ALA A 12 -5.83 -0.21 16.25
CA ALA A 12 -5.45 0.42 15.00
C ALA A 12 -4.33 -0.38 14.31
N VAL A 13 -4.55 -0.77 13.05
CA VAL A 13 -3.58 -1.54 12.25
C VAL A 13 -3.00 -0.66 11.16
N ALA A 14 -1.68 -0.54 11.11
CA ALA A 14 -0.98 0.15 10.03
C ALA A 14 -0.86 -0.76 8.79
N GLY A 15 -1.23 -0.23 7.62
CA GLY A 15 -0.94 -0.86 6.33
C GLY A 15 0.31 -0.27 5.68
N LEU A 16 1.22 -1.12 5.20
CA LEU A 16 2.42 -0.72 4.47
C LEU A 16 2.55 -1.53 3.18
N LEU A 17 2.71 -0.83 2.05
CA LEU A 17 2.92 -1.43 0.75
C LEU A 17 4.31 -1.11 0.21
N LEU A 18 5.14 -2.14 0.01
CA LEU A 18 6.49 -2.00 -0.53
C LEU A 18 6.48 -2.11 -2.05
N ALA A 19 6.89 -1.05 -2.75
CA ALA A 19 6.80 -0.92 -4.20
C ALA A 19 8.12 -0.50 -4.90
N ALA A 20 9.28 -0.87 -4.35
CA ALA A 20 10.59 -0.36 -4.80
C ALA A 20 11.18 -1.04 -6.06
N GLY A 21 10.50 -1.99 -6.70
CA GLY A 21 11.05 -2.75 -7.82
C GLY A 21 11.06 -1.99 -9.15
N GLY A 22 12.25 -1.76 -9.73
CA GLY A 22 12.43 -1.02 -11.00
C GLY A 22 11.94 -1.71 -12.29
N GLY A 23 11.22 -2.84 -12.20
CA GLY A 23 10.53 -3.42 -13.37
C GLY A 23 11.41 -3.76 -14.58
N ARG A 24 12.65 -4.25 -14.37
CA ARG A 24 13.59 -4.54 -15.47
C ARG A 24 13.02 -5.46 -16.56
N ARG A 25 12.20 -6.44 -16.18
CA ARG A 25 11.51 -7.35 -17.10
C ARG A 25 10.35 -6.70 -17.88
N LEU A 26 9.97 -5.48 -17.47
CA LEU A 26 8.93 -4.64 -18.04
C LEU A 26 9.54 -3.41 -18.72
N GLY A 27 10.80 -3.49 -19.15
CA GLY A 27 11.50 -2.36 -19.81
C GLY A 27 11.87 -1.22 -18.87
N GLY A 28 12.04 -1.49 -17.56
CA GLY A 28 12.38 -0.46 -16.58
C GLY A 28 11.18 0.27 -15.98
N ARG A 29 9.96 -0.08 -16.38
CA ARG A 29 8.74 0.52 -15.87
C ARG A 29 8.35 -0.10 -14.52
N PRO A 30 8.27 0.68 -13.43
CA PRO A 30 7.90 0.14 -12.11
C PRO A 30 6.56 -0.61 -12.16
N LYS A 31 6.53 -1.85 -11.66
CA LYS A 31 5.34 -2.71 -11.76
C LYS A 31 4.13 -2.08 -11.06
N ALA A 32 4.35 -1.39 -9.94
CA ALA A 32 3.30 -0.72 -9.17
C ALA A 32 2.47 0.30 -9.99
N LEU A 33 3.06 0.86 -11.05
CA LEU A 33 2.43 1.87 -11.92
C LEU A 33 1.84 1.27 -13.20
N LEU A 34 1.88 -0.05 -13.39
CA LEU A 34 1.19 -0.65 -14.53
C LEU A 34 -0.34 -0.52 -14.34
N PRO A 35 -1.08 -0.15 -15.39
CA PRO A 35 -2.53 -0.09 -15.34
C PRO A 35 -3.10 -1.50 -15.26
N HIS A 36 -4.06 -1.66 -14.36
CA HIS A 36 -4.93 -2.80 -14.21
C HIS A 36 -6.35 -2.27 -14.03
N ARG A 37 -7.25 -2.63 -14.96
CA ARG A 37 -8.66 -2.18 -14.92
C ARG A 37 -8.81 -0.64 -14.80
N GLY A 38 -7.95 0.10 -15.48
CA GLY A 38 -7.98 1.57 -15.51
C GLY A 38 -7.33 2.25 -14.31
N ARG A 39 -6.77 1.51 -13.34
CA ARG A 39 -6.07 2.05 -12.17
C ARG A 39 -4.68 1.41 -12.02
N PRO A 40 -3.68 2.07 -11.44
CA PRO A 40 -2.38 1.46 -11.12
C PRO A 40 -2.51 0.19 -10.26
N LEU A 41 -1.61 -0.78 -10.47
CA LEU A 41 -1.56 -2.01 -9.65
C LEU A 41 -1.44 -1.74 -8.15
N VAL A 42 -0.77 -0.65 -7.75
CA VAL A 42 -0.62 -0.26 -6.34
C VAL A 42 -1.96 0.01 -5.65
N GLU A 43 -2.98 0.44 -6.39
CA GLU A 43 -4.31 0.73 -5.84
C GLU A 43 -5.13 -0.54 -5.52
N HIS A 44 -4.64 -1.72 -5.88
CA HIS A 44 -5.35 -3.00 -5.72
C HIS A 44 -4.69 -3.94 -4.69
N ALA A 45 -3.72 -3.45 -3.93
CA ALA A 45 -2.88 -4.27 -3.05
C ALA A 45 -3.40 -4.38 -1.61
N VAL A 46 -4.73 -4.24 -1.44
CA VAL A 46 -5.44 -4.30 -0.15
C VAL A 46 -6.29 -5.56 -0.05
#